data_AF-X0UPV9-F1
#
_entry.id   AF-X0UPV9-F1
#
_cell.length_a   1.000
_cell.length_b   1.000
_cell.length_c   1.000
_cell.angle_alpha   90.00
_cell.angle_beta   90.00
_cell.angle_gamma   90.00
#
_symmetry.space_group_name_H-M   'P 1'
#
loop_
_entity.id
_entity.type
_entity.pdbx_description
1 polymer ?
#
loop_
_entity_poly.entity_id
_entity_poly.type
_entity_poly.pdbx_seq_one_letter_code
_entity_poly.pdbx_strand_id
1 'polypeptide(L)'
;MAHNGKITKTVITDDTIWRDARYAALYVGVNKRQIGKLCRDGNMFPNARKHPHTGKWTIPDNDVTNARITIENERRAKIELSFETGQRMRPTTASCKRIRKRVSNDDTLTPDQIALFVSRIDAYQKTWDAKYAERGNKS
;
A
#
# COMPACT_ATOMS: atom_id res chain seq x y z
N MET A 1 3.56 56.11 5.09
CA MET A 1 4.84 55.76 4.44
C MET A 1 5.03 54.26 4.57
N ALA A 2 5.24 53.56 3.46
CA ALA A 2 5.18 52.11 3.38
C ALA A 2 6.34 51.44 4.13
N HIS A 3 6.01 50.42 4.94
CA HIS A 3 7.00 49.57 5.62
C HIS A 3 7.80 48.77 4.58
N ASN A 4 9.08 49.10 4.43
CA ASN A 4 10.08 48.26 3.77
C ASN A 4 10.37 47.02 4.63
N GLY A 5 9.46 46.06 4.63
CA GLY A 5 9.73 44.71 5.09
C GLY A 5 10.48 43.97 3.99
N LYS A 6 11.81 43.95 4.06
CA LYS A 6 12.63 43.01 3.28
C LYS A 6 12.10 41.60 3.55
N ILE A 7 11.37 41.03 2.59
CA ILE A 7 11.06 39.59 2.59
C ILE A 7 12.41 38.91 2.39
N THR A 8 12.97 38.39 3.48
CA THR A 8 14.07 37.45 3.43
C THR A 8 13.56 36.24 2.66
N LYS A 9 13.87 36.19 1.35
CA LYS A 9 13.84 34.95 0.58
C LYS A 9 14.73 33.97 1.34
N THR A 10 14.13 33.09 2.12
CA THR A 10 14.80 31.87 2.54
C THR A 10 15.04 31.10 1.27
N VAL A 11 16.24 31.28 0.70
CA VAL A 11 16.77 30.41 -0.33
C VAL A 11 16.84 29.04 0.34
N ILE A 12 15.89 28.16 0.01
CA ILE A 12 16.02 26.74 0.30
C ILE A 12 17.12 26.28 -0.65
N THR A 13 18.36 26.32 -0.16
CA THR A 13 19.49 25.64 -0.78
C THR A 13 19.22 24.14 -0.62
N ASP A 14 18.96 23.47 -1.74
CA ASP A 14 19.12 22.04 -2.03
C ASP A 14 18.11 21.69 -3.13
N ASP A 15 18.51 20.95 -4.17
CA ASP A 15 17.69 20.50 -5.30
C ASP A 15 16.55 19.52 -4.91
N THR A 16 16.13 19.57 -3.65
CA THR A 16 15.06 18.75 -3.09
C THR A 16 13.72 19.18 -3.68
N ILE A 17 13.12 18.28 -4.44
CA ILE A 17 11.76 18.45 -4.94
C ILE A 17 10.78 18.29 -3.78
N TRP A 18 9.92 19.29 -3.57
CA TRP A 18 8.89 19.28 -2.54
C TRP A 18 7.52 18.96 -3.16
N ARG A 19 6.82 17.99 -2.58
CA ARG A 19 5.49 17.56 -3.00
C ARG A 19 4.43 18.07 -2.04
N ASP A 20 3.26 18.41 -2.58
CA ASP A 20 2.12 18.70 -1.73
C ASP A 20 1.50 17.41 -1.15
N ALA A 21 0.71 17.56 -0.09
CA ALA A 21 0.05 16.43 0.56
C ALA A 21 -0.94 15.66 -0.34
N ARG A 22 -1.43 16.26 -1.43
CA ARG A 22 -2.37 15.62 -2.35
C ARG A 22 -1.62 14.66 -3.27
N TYR A 23 -0.51 15.09 -3.83
CA TYR A 23 0.41 14.27 -4.61
C TYR A 23 0.91 13.10 -3.76
N ALA A 24 1.40 13.38 -2.55
CA ALA A 24 1.90 12.34 -1.66
C ALA A 24 0.83 11.28 -1.33
N ALA A 25 -0.42 11.69 -1.09
CA ALA A 25 -1.53 10.77 -0.87
C ALA A 25 -1.75 9.81 -2.06
N LEU A 26 -1.81 10.38 -3.27
CA LEU A 26 -2.02 9.61 -4.50
C LEU A 26 -0.87 8.63 -4.77
N TYR A 27 0.37 9.12 -4.68
CA TYR A 27 1.56 8.33 -4.98
C TYR A 27 1.75 7.17 -4.00
N VAL A 28 1.67 7.47 -2.70
CA VAL A 28 1.78 6.46 -1.63
C VAL A 28 0.58 5.51 -1.62
N GLY A 29 -0.56 5.92 -2.20
CA GLY A 29 -1.77 5.11 -2.27
C GLY A 29 -2.53 5.06 -0.95
N VAL A 30 -2.59 6.19 -0.25
CA VAL A 30 -3.33 6.38 1.01
C VAL A 30 -4.27 7.58 0.90
N ASN A 31 -5.26 7.70 1.78
CA ASN A 31 -6.14 8.85 1.75
C ASN A 31 -5.47 10.11 2.34
N LYS A 32 -5.97 11.30 1.98
CA LYS A 32 -5.40 12.58 2.41
C LYS A 32 -5.40 12.76 3.95
N ARG A 33 -6.37 12.18 4.65
CA ARG A 33 -6.45 12.24 6.12
C ARG A 33 -5.32 11.44 6.77
N GLN A 34 -4.96 10.30 6.19
CA GLN A 34 -3.84 9.47 6.61
C GLN A 34 -2.50 10.20 6.41
N ILE A 35 -2.29 10.89 5.29
CA ILE A 35 -1.08 11.71 5.09
C ILE A 35 -0.91 12.73 6.21
N GLY A 36 -1.96 13.50 6.53
CA GLY A 36 -1.87 14.49 7.61
C GLY A 36 -1.58 13.87 8.99
N LYS A 37 -1.94 12.61 9.22
CA LYS A 37 -1.54 11.86 10.42
C LYS A 37 -0.06 11.47 10.33
N LEU A 38 0.36 10.84 9.24
CA LEU A 38 1.75 10.42 9.01
C LEU A 38 2.76 11.58 9.11
N CYS A 39 2.40 12.78 8.63
CA CYS A 39 3.24 13.97 8.77
C CYS A 39 3.35 14.47 10.21
N ARG A 40 2.33 14.25 11.05
CA ARG A 40 2.37 14.61 12.48
C ARG A 40 3.13 13.59 13.30
N ASP A 41 2.96 12.31 12.97
CA ASP A 41 3.64 11.21 13.64
C ASP A 41 5.17 11.28 13.40
N GLY A 42 5.60 11.90 12.30
CA GLY A 42 7.02 12.18 12.00
C GLY A 42 7.84 10.98 11.54
N ASN A 43 7.41 9.75 11.83
CA ASN A 43 8.16 8.54 11.49
C ASN A 43 8.25 8.27 9.98
N MET A 44 7.15 8.50 9.25
CA MET A 44 7.07 8.19 7.82
C MET A 44 7.55 9.35 6.94
N PHE A 45 7.41 10.58 7.45
CA PHE A 45 7.77 11.81 6.74
C PHE A 45 8.56 12.73 7.68
N PRO A 46 9.79 12.37 8.06
CA PRO A 46 10.58 13.08 9.07
C PRO A 46 10.89 14.53 8.68
N ASN A 47 10.94 14.81 7.37
CA ASN A 47 11.27 16.13 6.87
C ASN A 47 10.04 16.90 6.38
N ALA A 48 8.82 16.40 6.65
CA ALA A 48 7.60 17.11 6.29
C ALA A 48 7.50 18.44 7.01
N ARG A 49 7.09 19.48 6.27
CA ARG A 49 6.91 20.83 6.79
C ARG A 49 5.46 21.26 6.66
N LYS A 50 4.93 21.88 7.71
CA LYS A 50 3.60 22.50 7.68
C LYS A 50 3.76 23.99 7.41
N HIS A 51 3.13 24.48 6.36
CA HIS A 51 3.14 25.89 6.03
C HIS A 51 2.38 26.68 7.12
N PRO A 52 2.96 27.75 7.70
CA PRO A 52 2.39 28.44 8.87
C PRO A 52 1.04 29.10 8.57
N HIS A 53 0.89 29.73 7.40
CA HIS A 53 -0.35 30.44 7.04
C HIS A 53 -1.45 29.56 6.43
N THR A 54 -1.11 28.62 5.56
CA THR A 54 -2.11 27.80 4.85
C THR A 54 -2.42 26.50 5.59
N GLY A 55 -1.61 26.11 6.58
CA GLY A 55 -1.70 24.84 7.29
C GLY A 55 -1.45 23.60 6.41
N LYS A 56 -1.06 23.79 5.14
CA LYS A 56 -0.81 22.69 4.19
C LYS A 56 0.55 22.05 4.48
N TRP A 57 0.60 20.73 4.29
CA TRP A 57 1.84 19.96 4.39
C TRP A 57 2.57 19.92 3.05
N THR A 58 3.88 20.10 3.10
CA THR A 58 4.84 19.89 2.01
C THR A 58 5.85 18.84 2.45
N ILE A 59 6.14 17.87 1.59
CA ILE A 59 6.90 16.66 1.91
C ILE A 59 8.01 16.50 0.86
N PRO A 60 9.26 16.23 1.24
CA PRO A 60 10.32 15.94 0.27
C PRO A 60 10.01 14.69 -0.56
N ASP A 61 10.41 14.69 -1.83
CA ASP A 61 10.13 13.57 -2.73
C ASP A 61 10.75 12.24 -2.28
N ASN A 62 11.91 12.31 -1.63
CA ASN A 62 12.58 11.14 -1.04
C ASN A 62 11.72 10.52 0.06
N ASP A 63 11.16 11.33 0.96
CA ASP A 63 10.26 10.87 2.02
C ASP A 63 8.98 10.25 1.41
N VAL A 64 8.43 10.83 0.34
CA VAL A 64 7.26 10.29 -0.38
C VAL A 64 7.58 8.92 -1.02
N THR A 65 8.75 8.80 -1.63
CA THR A 65 9.21 7.55 -2.28
C THR A 65 9.46 6.45 -1.25
N ASN A 66 10.15 6.77 -0.15
CA ASN A 66 10.40 5.82 0.94
C ASN A 66 9.09 5.35 1.57
N ALA A 67 8.14 6.26 1.80
CA ALA A 67 6.84 5.90 2.34
C ALA A 67 6.06 4.95 1.41
N ARG A 68 6.16 5.14 0.09
CA ARG A 68 5.55 4.23 -0.88
C ARG A 68 6.12 2.81 -0.75
N ILE A 69 7.44 2.68 -0.68
CA ILE A 69 8.12 1.40 -0.54
C ILE A 69 7.68 0.70 0.75
N THR A 70 7.72 1.41 1.89
CA THR A 70 7.32 0.86 3.19
C THR A 70 5.89 0.36 3.19
N ILE A 71 4.94 1.18 2.73
CA ILE A 71 3.51 0.81 2.72
C ILE A 71 3.24 -0.36 1.76
N GLU A 72 3.96 -0.44 0.66
CA GLU A 72 3.83 -1.57 -0.26
C GLU A 72 4.40 -2.87 0.32
N ASN A 73 5.54 -2.79 1.02
CA ASN A 73 6.12 -3.92 1.74
C ASN A 73 5.20 -4.40 2.88
N GLU A 74 4.63 -3.48 3.66
CA GLU A 74 3.64 -3.83 4.69
C GLU A 74 2.40 -4.50 4.11
N ARG A 75 1.94 -4.06 2.93
CA ARG A 75 0.81 -4.72 2.24
C ARG A 75 1.17 -6.14 1.81
N ARG A 76 2.38 -6.35 1.28
CA ARG A 76 2.89 -7.68 0.91
C ARG A 76 3.02 -8.58 2.13
N ALA A 77 3.64 -8.09 3.21
CA ALA A 77 3.77 -8.81 4.47
C ALA A 77 2.41 -9.17 5.09
N LYS A 78 1.41 -8.28 5.03
CA LYS A 78 0.04 -8.61 5.49
C LYS A 78 -0.63 -9.68 4.63
N ILE A 79 -0.36 -9.70 3.33
CA ILE A 79 -0.84 -10.75 2.44
C ILE A 79 -0.17 -12.08 2.82
N GLU A 80 1.16 -12.11 2.99
CA GLU A 80 1.91 -13.28 3.44
C GLU A 80 1.44 -13.79 4.82
N LEU A 81 1.32 -12.90 5.80
CA LEU A 81 0.79 -13.23 7.12
C LEU A 81 -0.65 -13.75 7.05
N SER A 82 -1.48 -13.24 6.13
CA SER A 82 -2.84 -13.76 5.92
C SER A 82 -2.84 -15.18 5.33
N PHE A 83 -1.81 -15.55 4.57
CA PHE A 83 -1.58 -16.92 4.13
C PHE A 83 -1.13 -17.82 5.28
N GLU A 84 -0.29 -17.33 6.18
CA GLU A 84 0.23 -18.09 7.33
C GLU A 84 -0.80 -18.30 8.44
N THR A 85 -1.55 -17.25 8.78
CA THR A 85 -2.49 -17.24 9.92
C THR A 85 -3.89 -17.73 9.57
N GLY A 86 -4.21 -17.88 8.28
CA GLY A 86 -5.53 -18.30 7.81
C GLY A 86 -6.67 -17.30 8.10
N GLN A 87 -6.34 -16.07 8.50
CA GLN A 87 -7.32 -15.02 8.86
C GLN A 87 -8.10 -14.49 7.65
N ARG A 88 -7.53 -14.55 6.43
CA ARG A 88 -8.39 -14.52 5.25
C ARG A 88 -9.11 -15.86 5.24
N MET A 89 -10.40 -15.80 5.61
CA MET A 89 -11.34 -16.92 5.58
C MET A 89 -10.90 -17.94 4.55
N ARG A 90 -10.88 -19.22 4.94
CA ARG A 90 -10.86 -20.39 4.05
C ARG A 90 -11.31 -19.91 2.68
N PRO A 91 -10.50 -20.02 1.61
CA PRO A 91 -11.03 -19.78 0.30
C PRO A 91 -12.18 -20.75 0.21
N THR A 92 -13.41 -20.27 0.36
CA THR A 92 -14.55 -21.11 0.15
C THR A 92 -14.36 -21.64 -1.26
N THR A 93 -14.86 -22.83 -1.58
CA THR A 93 -14.83 -23.31 -2.98
C THR A 93 -15.33 -22.21 -3.94
N ALA A 94 -16.26 -21.35 -3.47
CA ALA A 94 -16.70 -20.12 -4.12
C ALA A 94 -15.64 -19.00 -4.26
N SER A 95 -14.74 -18.80 -3.29
CA SER A 95 -13.60 -17.89 -3.38
C SER A 95 -12.57 -18.36 -4.42
N CYS A 96 -12.12 -19.62 -4.35
CA CYS A 96 -11.22 -20.19 -5.37
C CYS A 96 -11.84 -20.10 -6.77
N LYS A 97 -13.13 -20.44 -6.92
CA LYS A 97 -13.87 -20.32 -8.18
C LYS A 97 -13.89 -18.90 -8.72
N ARG A 98 -14.08 -17.88 -7.85
CA ARG A 98 -14.07 -16.47 -8.26
C ARG A 98 -12.68 -16.00 -8.69
N ILE A 99 -11.63 -16.38 -7.97
CA ILE A 99 -10.25 -16.02 -8.33
C ILE A 99 -9.88 -16.72 -9.65
N ARG A 100 -10.19 -18.01 -9.80
CA ARG A 100 -9.98 -18.75 -11.05
C ARG A 100 -10.66 -18.07 -12.23
N LYS A 101 -11.93 -17.69 -12.08
CA LYS A 101 -12.67 -16.95 -13.13
C LYS A 101 -12.04 -15.60 -13.48
N ARG A 102 -11.49 -14.87 -12.51
CA ARG A 102 -10.80 -13.59 -12.77
C ARG A 102 -9.51 -13.81 -13.55
N VAL A 103 -8.69 -14.76 -13.13
CA VAL A 103 -7.42 -15.10 -13.79
C VAL A 103 -7.67 -15.60 -15.22
N SER A 104 -8.66 -16.47 -15.42
CA SER A 104 -8.99 -17.01 -16.75
C SER A 104 -9.60 -15.98 -17.70
N ASN A 105 -10.13 -14.87 -17.17
CA ASN A 105 -10.73 -13.78 -17.96
C ASN A 105 -9.82 -12.53 -17.99
N ASP A 106 -8.57 -12.65 -17.58
CA ASP A 106 -7.62 -11.54 -17.57
C ASP A 106 -6.92 -11.47 -18.93
N ASP A 107 -7.30 -10.48 -19.73
CA ASP A 107 -6.76 -10.27 -21.08
C ASP A 107 -5.27 -9.84 -21.08
N THR A 108 -4.69 -9.56 -19.92
CA THR A 108 -3.29 -9.15 -19.76
C THR A 108 -2.35 -10.33 -19.46
N LEU A 109 -2.90 -11.52 -19.16
CA LEU A 109 -2.12 -12.70 -18.84
C LEU A 109 -1.96 -13.60 -20.06
N THR A 110 -0.75 -14.15 -20.24
CA THR A 110 -0.54 -15.17 -21.26
C THR A 110 -1.20 -16.50 -20.86
N PRO A 111 -1.50 -17.39 -21.81
CA PRO A 111 -2.06 -18.71 -21.51
C PRO A 111 -1.23 -19.50 -20.48
N ASP A 112 0.11 -19.42 -20.55
CA ASP A 112 1.02 -20.09 -19.62
C ASP A 112 0.95 -19.50 -18.21
N GLN A 113 0.82 -18.18 -18.10
CA GLN A 113 0.64 -17.50 -16.82
C GLN A 113 -0.70 -17.88 -16.20
N ILE A 114 -1.78 -17.92 -17.00
CA ILE A 114 -3.09 -18.39 -16.57
C ILE A 114 -2.99 -19.82 -16.03
N ALA A 115 -2.35 -20.73 -16.77
CA ALA A 115 -2.16 -22.12 -16.33
C ALA A 115 -1.37 -22.23 -15.01
N LEU A 116 -0.31 -21.44 -14.88
CA LEU A 116 0.50 -21.39 -13.65
C LEU A 116 -0.31 -20.84 -12.45
N PHE A 117 -1.11 -19.80 -12.65
CA PHE A 117 -1.94 -19.25 -11.58
C PHE A 117 -3.09 -20.19 -11.18
N VAL A 118 -3.75 -20.82 -12.16
CA VAL A 118 -4.81 -21.80 -11.90
C VAL A 118 -4.26 -23.00 -11.12
N SER A 119 -3.11 -23.55 -11.52
CA SER A 119 -2.49 -24.68 -10.81
C SER A 119 -2.12 -24.34 -9.36
N ARG A 120 -1.65 -23.12 -9.09
CA ARG A 120 -1.38 -22.64 -7.72
C ARG A 120 -2.66 -22.53 -6.89
N ILE A 121 -3.76 -22.04 -7.48
CA ILE A 121 -5.08 -21.98 -6.82
C ILE A 121 -5.59 -23.38 -6.49
N ASP A 122 -5.40 -24.34 -7.39
CA ASP A 122 -5.83 -25.74 -7.20
C ASP A 122 -5.02 -26.44 -6.11
N ALA A 123 -3.69 -26.29 -6.13
CA ALA A 123 -2.80 -26.81 -5.10
C ALA A 123 -3.15 -26.23 -3.72
N TYR A 124 -3.48 -24.94 -3.67
CA TYR A 124 -3.91 -24.24 -2.47
C TYR A 124 -5.28 -24.74 -1.97
N GLN A 125 -6.25 -24.95 -2.86
CA GLN A 125 -7.54 -25.54 -2.48
C GLN A 125 -7.36 -26.95 -1.88
N LYS A 126 -6.54 -27.79 -2.52
CA LYS A 126 -6.25 -29.16 -2.06
C LYS A 126 -5.57 -29.20 -0.70
N THR A 127 -4.59 -28.33 -0.45
CA THR A 127 -3.90 -28.26 0.86
C THR A 127 -4.83 -27.82 1.97
N TRP A 128 -5.74 -26.88 1.69
CA TRP A 128 -6.75 -26.47 2.67
C TRP A 128 -7.79 -27.56 2.91
N ASP A 129 -8.27 -28.24 1.87
CA ASP A 129 -9.23 -29.33 2.02
C ASP A 129 -8.62 -30.49 2.84
N ALA A 130 -7.33 -30.80 2.64
CA ALA A 130 -6.60 -31.78 3.47
C ALA A 130 -6.46 -31.35 4.94
N LYS A 131 -6.01 -30.11 5.20
CA LYS A 131 -5.87 -29.57 6.57
C LYS A 131 -7.19 -29.53 7.34
N TYR A 132 -8.31 -29.32 6.65
CA TYR A 132 -9.63 -29.34 7.28
C TYR A 132 -10.22 -30.74 7.43
N ALA A 133 -9.92 -31.68 6.52
CA ALA A 133 -10.22 -33.10 6.74
C ALA A 133 -9.51 -33.61 8.01
N GLU A 134 -8.28 -33.19 8.25
CA GLU A 134 -7.51 -33.51 9.47
C GLU A 134 -8.07 -32.85 10.73
N ARG A 135 -8.66 -31.65 10.64
CA ARG A 135 -9.34 -30.96 11.76
C ARG A 135 -10.77 -31.45 12.02
N GLY A 136 -11.36 -32.19 11.09
CA GLY A 136 -12.77 -32.55 11.04
C GLY A 136 -13.06 -34.05 11.16
N ASN A 137 -12.25 -34.79 11.91
CA ASN A 137 -12.65 -36.04 12.57
C ASN A 137 -12.65 -35.86 14.10
N LYS A 138 -13.15 -34.71 14.54
CA LYS A 138 -13.54 -34.45 15.93
C LYS A 138 -15.03 -34.15 15.93
N SER A 139 -15.79 -35.23 15.98
CA SER A 139 -17.19 -35.26 16.42
C SER A 139 -17.35 -34.58 17.78
#